data_AF-A0AAJ5T8G1-F1
#
_entry.id   AF-A0AAJ5T8G1-F1
#
_cell.length_a   1.000
_cell.length_b   1.000
_cell.length_c   1.000
_cell.angle_alpha   90.00
_cell.angle_beta   90.00
_cell.angle_gamma   90.00
#
_symmetry.space_group_name_H-M   'P 1'
#
loop_
_entity.id
_entity.type
_entity.pdbx_description
1 polymer ?
#
loop_
_entity_poly.entity_id
_entity_poly.type
_entity_poly.pdbx_seq_one_letter_code
_entity_poly.pdbx_strand_id
1 'polypeptide(L)'
;MPWQYSQKTGRLTHDADPVVEHGYSGRAAGKNNPDMQDQLGLGPIPTGSYTISTPFEHSQAGAYTMRLTPDADTDTHRRTGFLIHADDPAHPGPISDGCIVVDRRVCKRIWRSLDQQLNVVA
;
A
#
# COMPACT_ATOMS: atom_id res chain seq x y z
N MET A 1 2.15 -16.60 4.96
CA MET A 1 3.38 -15.78 5.17
C MET A 1 3.00 -14.32 5.00
N PRO A 2 3.72 -13.33 5.56
CA PRO A 2 3.36 -11.93 5.34
C PRO A 2 3.37 -11.58 3.85
N TRP A 3 2.48 -10.66 3.46
CA TRP A 3 2.53 -9.99 2.16
C TRP A 3 3.84 -9.21 2.04
N GLN A 4 4.38 -9.12 0.83
CA GLN A 4 5.55 -8.28 0.56
C GLN A 4 5.24 -7.33 -0.60
N TYR A 5 5.54 -6.06 -0.41
CA TYR A 5 5.39 -5.01 -1.41
C TYR A 5 6.72 -4.30 -1.64
N SER A 6 7.20 -4.28 -2.89
CA SER A 6 8.34 -3.43 -3.26
C SER A 6 7.83 -2.08 -3.71
N GLN A 7 8.15 -1.03 -2.95
CA GLN A 7 7.75 0.32 -3.31
C GLN A 7 8.41 0.80 -4.61
N LYS A 8 9.61 0.31 -4.95
CA LYS A 8 10.31 0.67 -6.19
C LYS A 8 9.69 0.06 -7.44
N THR A 9 9.21 -1.17 -7.34
CA THR A 9 8.71 -1.93 -8.51
C THR A 9 7.19 -2.03 -8.55
N GLY A 10 6.51 -1.67 -7.46
CA GLY A 10 5.08 -1.90 -7.28
C GLY A 10 4.70 -3.37 -7.09
N ARG A 11 5.68 -4.28 -7.03
CA ARG A 11 5.44 -5.72 -7.01
C ARG A 11 4.90 -6.13 -5.66
N LEU A 12 3.71 -6.70 -5.67
CA LEU A 12 3.07 -7.32 -4.51
C LEU A 12 3.17 -8.84 -4.63
N THR A 13 3.66 -9.52 -3.60
CA THR A 13 3.83 -10.97 -3.54
C THR A 13 3.24 -11.52 -2.23
N HIS A 14 2.90 -12.81 -2.25
CA HIS A 14 2.37 -13.52 -1.09
C HIS A 14 2.73 -15.01 -1.18
N ASP A 15 3.25 -15.58 -0.09
CA ASP A 15 3.73 -16.97 -0.04
C ASP A 15 4.69 -17.34 -1.20
N ALA A 16 4.40 -18.43 -1.92
CA ALA A 16 5.15 -18.95 -3.05
C ALA A 16 4.72 -18.34 -4.40
N ASP A 17 3.76 -17.40 -4.41
CA ASP A 17 3.33 -16.72 -5.64
C ASP A 17 4.36 -15.62 -5.98
N PRO A 18 5.13 -15.78 -7.08
CA PRO A 18 6.25 -14.90 -7.37
C PRO A 18 5.81 -13.46 -7.66
N VAL A 19 4.57 -13.24 -8.16
CA VAL A 19 3.96 -11.92 -8.37
C VAL A 19 2.43 -12.03 -8.36
N VAL A 20 1.79 -11.38 -7.39
CA VAL A 20 0.33 -11.22 -7.35
C VAL A 20 -0.12 -10.05 -8.24
N GLU A 21 0.57 -8.92 -8.17
CA GLU A 21 0.27 -7.72 -8.96
C GLU A 21 1.46 -6.74 -9.04
N HIS A 22 1.39 -5.83 -10.00
CA HIS A 22 2.13 -4.57 -10.00
C HIS A 22 1.19 -3.39 -9.67
N GLY A 23 1.20 -2.97 -8.41
CA GLY A 23 0.54 -1.74 -7.95
C GLY A 23 1.45 -0.51 -8.01
N TYR A 24 1.11 0.52 -7.26
CA TYR A 24 1.97 1.69 -7.09
C TYR A 24 1.73 2.41 -5.76
N SER A 25 2.70 3.24 -5.35
CA SER A 25 2.60 4.11 -4.19
C SER A 25 3.34 5.43 -4.43
N GLY A 26 2.87 6.51 -3.82
CA GLY A 26 3.29 7.87 -4.11
C GLY A 26 2.67 8.43 -5.39
N ARG A 27 3.13 9.61 -5.79
CA ARG A 27 2.66 10.36 -6.98
C ARG A 27 3.79 11.17 -7.61
N ALA A 28 3.60 11.58 -8.86
CA ALA A 28 4.55 12.43 -9.58
C ALA A 28 6.00 11.89 -9.43
N ALA A 29 6.95 12.74 -9.02
CA ALA A 29 8.35 12.34 -8.79
C ALA A 29 8.53 11.31 -7.65
N GLY A 30 7.58 11.25 -6.71
CA GLY A 30 7.57 10.29 -5.61
C GLY A 30 6.90 8.95 -5.96
N LYS A 31 6.31 8.79 -7.14
CA LYS A 31 5.69 7.52 -7.51
C LYS A 31 6.75 6.43 -7.60
N ASN A 32 6.60 5.40 -6.76
CA ASN A 32 7.51 4.27 -6.66
C ASN A 32 8.99 4.67 -6.48
N ASN A 33 9.22 5.80 -5.79
CA ASN A 33 10.57 6.33 -5.57
C ASN A 33 10.97 6.20 -4.09
N PRO A 34 11.76 5.16 -3.73
CA PRO A 34 12.23 4.95 -2.36
C PRO A 34 12.95 6.14 -1.74
N ASP A 35 13.66 6.92 -2.55
CA ASP A 35 14.46 8.06 -2.09
C ASP A 35 13.59 9.24 -1.65
N MET A 36 12.28 9.19 -1.94
CA MET A 36 11.31 10.20 -1.57
C MET A 36 10.32 9.71 -0.51
N GLN A 37 10.52 8.55 0.11
CA GLN A 37 9.60 7.98 1.10
C GLN A 37 9.40 8.86 2.35
N ASP A 38 10.26 9.83 2.59
CA ASP A 38 10.12 10.84 3.65
C ASP A 38 9.26 12.04 3.22
N GLN A 39 8.99 12.21 1.92
CA GLN A 39 8.26 13.35 1.37
C GLN A 39 6.75 13.20 1.61
N LEU A 40 6.23 13.95 2.60
CA LEU A 40 4.82 13.97 2.94
C LEU A 40 3.96 14.30 1.71
N GLY A 41 3.01 13.42 1.40
CA GLY A 41 2.10 13.57 0.27
C GLY A 41 2.75 13.47 -1.11
N LEU A 42 3.99 13.01 -1.23
CA LEU A 42 4.62 12.78 -2.53
C LEU A 42 5.16 11.36 -2.63
N GLY A 43 5.91 10.96 -1.60
CA GLY A 43 6.61 9.69 -1.54
C GLY A 43 5.70 8.48 -1.45
N PRO A 44 6.23 7.31 -1.80
CA PRO A 44 5.56 6.04 -1.53
C PRO A 44 5.41 5.80 -0.02
N ILE A 45 4.64 4.79 0.37
CA ILE A 45 4.63 4.27 1.74
C ILE A 45 6.07 3.96 2.21
N PRO A 46 6.50 4.39 3.40
CA PRO A 46 7.82 4.05 3.92
C PRO A 46 8.09 2.54 4.01
N THR A 47 9.35 2.15 3.93
CA THR A 47 9.75 0.76 4.15
C THR A 47 9.55 0.37 5.61
N GLY A 48 9.13 -0.87 5.84
CA GLY A 48 8.91 -1.41 7.18
C GLY A 48 7.78 -2.42 7.20
N SER A 49 7.39 -2.81 8.41
CA SER A 49 6.29 -3.74 8.65
C SER A 49 5.02 -2.99 9.04
N TYR A 50 3.90 -3.47 8.50
CA TYR A 50 2.58 -2.90 8.69
C TYR A 50 1.54 -3.98 8.93
N THR A 51 0.66 -3.72 9.88
CA THR A 51 -0.54 -4.52 10.12
C THR A 51 -1.68 -4.04 9.23
N ILE A 52 -2.27 -4.96 8.47
CA ILE A 52 -3.42 -4.76 7.59
C ILE A 52 -4.71 -4.94 8.40
N SER A 53 -5.50 -3.88 8.52
CA SER A 53 -6.78 -3.92 9.23
C SER A 53 -7.95 -4.35 8.34
N THR A 54 -9.07 -4.67 8.98
CA THR A 54 -10.33 -5.05 8.31
C THR A 54 -10.73 -4.06 7.21
N PRO A 55 -11.19 -4.55 6.04
CA PRO A 55 -11.69 -3.69 4.97
C PRO A 55 -12.88 -2.85 5.42
N PHE A 56 -12.95 -1.62 4.92
CA PHE A 56 -14.04 -0.69 5.20
C PHE A 56 -14.34 0.20 3.98
N GLU A 57 -15.43 0.96 4.04
CA GLU A 57 -15.77 2.00 3.06
C GLU A 57 -15.03 3.29 3.41
N HIS A 58 -14.10 3.72 2.57
CA HIS A 58 -13.41 5.00 2.75
C HIS A 58 -14.03 6.06 1.85
N SER A 59 -14.34 7.24 2.40
CA SER A 59 -15.01 8.32 1.66
C SER A 59 -14.28 8.79 0.40
N GLN A 60 -12.96 8.57 0.30
CA GLN A 60 -12.13 9.00 -0.83
C GLN A 60 -11.46 7.84 -1.58
N ALA A 61 -11.25 6.70 -0.92
CA ALA A 61 -10.56 5.54 -1.49
C ALA A 61 -11.54 4.41 -1.86
N GLY A 62 -12.82 4.64 -1.56
CA GLY A 62 -13.93 3.76 -1.89
C GLY A 62 -13.97 2.47 -1.08
N ALA A 63 -14.85 1.60 -1.54
CA ALA A 63 -15.10 0.30 -0.95
C ALA A 63 -13.88 -0.61 -0.94
N TYR A 64 -13.78 -1.39 0.13
CA TYR A 64 -12.75 -2.42 0.28
C TYR A 64 -11.33 -1.84 0.49
N THR A 65 -11.26 -0.66 1.10
CA THR A 65 -10.03 -0.03 1.57
C THR A 65 -9.58 -0.67 2.88
N MET A 66 -8.27 -0.90 3.06
CA MET A 66 -7.68 -1.46 4.29
C MET A 66 -6.68 -0.48 4.89
N ARG A 67 -6.74 -0.28 6.20
CA ARG A 67 -5.78 0.58 6.94
C ARG A 67 -4.47 -0.17 7.13
N LEU A 68 -3.36 0.54 6.92
CA LEU A 68 -2.02 0.06 7.26
C LEU A 68 -1.53 0.77 8.52
N THR A 69 -1.39 0.01 9.60
CA THR A 69 -0.84 0.49 10.87
C THR A 69 0.63 0.10 10.92
N PRO A 70 1.57 1.04 11.02
CA PRO A 70 2.99 0.72 11.13
C PRO A 70 3.26 -0.04 12.44
N ASP A 71 4.13 -1.03 12.37
CA ASP A 71 4.68 -1.67 13.56
C ASP A 71 5.67 -0.71 14.27
N ALA A 72 6.01 -1.00 15.52
CA ALA A 72 6.77 -0.08 16.37
C ALA A 72 8.15 0.32 15.80
N ASP A 73 8.77 -0.56 15.01
CA ASP A 73 10.10 -0.37 14.42
C ASP A 73 10.06 0.28 13.02
N THR A 74 8.87 0.59 12.50
CA THR A 74 8.69 1.20 11.18
C THR A 74 8.78 2.73 11.29
N ASP A 75 9.87 3.32 10.79
CA ASP A 75 9.99 4.78 10.67
C ASP A 75 9.06 5.30 9.57
N THR A 76 7.98 5.96 9.98
CA THR A 76 7.05 6.56 9.02
C THR A 76 7.44 7.96 8.57
N HIS A 77 8.56 8.50 9.06
CA HIS A 77 8.97 9.89 8.82
C HIS A 77 7.90 10.90 9.23
N ARG A 78 7.21 10.62 10.36
CA ARG A 78 6.06 11.40 10.88
C ARG A 78 4.84 11.43 9.95
N ARG A 79 4.78 10.54 8.96
CA ARG A 79 3.61 10.36 8.08
C ARG A 79 2.66 9.34 8.68
N THR A 80 1.38 9.48 8.37
CA THR A 80 0.30 8.62 8.89
C THR A 80 -0.79 8.43 7.85
N GLY A 81 -1.75 7.54 8.14
CA GLY A 81 -2.96 7.43 7.31
C GLY A 81 -2.82 6.51 6.10
N PHE A 82 -1.77 5.68 6.06
CA PHE A 82 -1.51 4.73 4.98
C PHE A 82 -2.66 3.73 4.77
N LEU A 83 -2.90 3.40 3.51
CA LEU A 83 -3.97 2.51 3.06
C LEU A 83 -3.46 1.54 2.01
N ILE A 84 -4.12 0.39 1.90
CA ILE A 84 -4.22 -0.38 0.64
C ILE A 84 -5.62 -0.17 0.10
N HIS A 85 -5.75 0.26 -1.15
CA HIS A 85 -7.05 0.41 -1.79
C HIS A 85 -6.97 0.18 -3.30
N ALA A 86 -8.14 0.06 -3.90
CA ALA A 86 -8.26 0.09 -5.35
C ALA A 86 -8.30 1.53 -5.85
N ASP A 87 -7.90 1.72 -7.11
CA ASP A 87 -8.19 2.98 -7.79
C ASP A 87 -9.72 3.18 -7.85
N ASP A 88 -10.16 4.42 -7.62
CA ASP A 88 -11.57 4.77 -7.73
C ASP A 88 -11.85 5.16 -9.20
N PRO A 89 -12.60 4.35 -9.97
CA PRO A 89 -12.92 4.70 -11.34
C PRO A 89 -13.77 5.98 -11.46
N ALA A 90 -14.43 6.44 -10.39
CA ALA A 90 -15.16 7.70 -10.36
C ALA A 90 -14.24 8.92 -10.15
N HIS A 91 -13.08 8.73 -9.53
CA HIS A 91 -12.05 9.75 -9.31
C HIS A 91 -10.67 9.19 -9.69
N PRO A 92 -10.46 8.81 -10.96
CA PRO A 92 -9.21 8.18 -11.39
C PRO A 92 -8.08 9.20 -11.23
N GLY A 93 -7.19 8.96 -10.28
CA GLY A 93 -6.18 9.92 -9.88
C GLY A 93 -4.89 9.22 -9.47
N PRO A 94 -3.72 9.55 -10.06
CA PRO A 94 -2.43 8.95 -9.71
C PRO A 94 -1.87 9.46 -8.37
N ILE A 95 -2.73 9.91 -7.45
CA ILE A 95 -2.40 10.81 -6.35
C ILE A 95 -2.52 10.02 -5.04
N SER A 96 -1.80 8.90 -4.91
CA SER A 96 -1.63 8.31 -3.59
C SER A 96 -0.67 9.20 -2.78
N ASP A 97 -1.08 9.70 -1.62
CA ASP A 97 -0.23 10.44 -0.66
C ASP A 97 0.80 9.51 0.03
N GLY A 98 1.12 8.37 -0.61
CA GLY A 98 1.83 7.23 -0.03
C GLY A 98 0.96 6.01 0.28
N CYS A 99 -0.29 5.93 -0.17
CA CYS A 99 -1.07 4.68 -0.09
C CYS A 99 -0.57 3.67 -1.13
N ILE A 100 -0.86 2.38 -0.92
CA ILE A 100 -0.66 1.34 -1.94
C ILE A 100 -1.95 1.22 -2.75
N VAL A 101 -1.82 1.40 -4.07
CA VAL A 101 -2.92 1.23 -5.02
C VAL A 101 -2.71 -0.05 -5.82
N VAL A 102 -3.71 -0.93 -5.81
CA VAL A 102 -3.75 -2.24 -6.48
C VAL A 102 -5.15 -2.51 -7.04
N ASP A 103 -5.38 -3.60 -7.76
CA ASP A 103 -6.69 -3.97 -8.26
C ASP A 103 -7.63 -4.35 -7.09
N ARG A 104 -8.93 -4.05 -7.24
CA ARG A 104 -9.97 -4.41 -6.26
C ARG A 104 -9.99 -5.91 -5.96
N ARG A 105 -9.72 -6.76 -6.96
CA ARG A 105 -9.62 -8.22 -6.83
C ARG A 105 -8.45 -8.60 -5.93
N VAL A 106 -7.36 -7.85 -5.97
CA VAL A 106 -6.19 -8.07 -5.13
C VAL A 106 -6.42 -7.55 -3.71
N CYS A 107 -7.11 -6.42 -3.51
CA CYS A 107 -7.59 -6.02 -2.18
C CYS A 107 -8.42 -7.15 -1.51
N LYS A 108 -9.33 -7.78 -2.28
CA LYS A 108 -10.10 -8.94 -1.83
C LYS A 108 -9.22 -10.17 -1.57
N ARG A 109 -8.20 -10.40 -2.38
CA ARG A 109 -7.25 -11.51 -2.21
C ARG A 109 -6.44 -11.36 -0.93
N ILE A 110 -5.94 -10.15 -0.64
CA ILE A 110 -5.25 -9.80 0.60
C ILE A 110 -6.12 -10.17 1.79
N TRP A 111 -7.34 -9.66 1.86
CA TRP A 111 -8.19 -9.91 3.02
C TRP A 111 -8.57 -11.40 3.18
N ARG A 112 -8.84 -12.10 2.07
CA ARG A 112 -9.18 -13.53 2.08
C ARG A 112 -8.02 -14.44 2.47
N SER A 113 -6.78 -13.98 2.36
CA SER A 113 -5.61 -14.75 2.78
C SER A 113 -5.55 -14.97 4.30
N LEU A 114 -6.27 -14.16 5.08
CA LEU A 114 -6.18 -14.08 6.55
C LEU A 114 -4.82 -13.61 7.08
N ASP A 115 -3.81 -13.46 6.22
CA ASP A 115 -2.53 -12.85 6.56
C ASP A 115 -2.69 -11.33 6.65
N GLN A 116 -2.54 -10.81 7.86
CA GLN A 116 -2.72 -9.39 8.18
C GLN A 116 -1.39 -8.62 8.26
N GLN A 117 -0.31 -9.20 7.74
CA GLN A 117 1.03 -8.61 7.83
C GLN A 117 1.53 -8.24 6.44
N LEU A 118 2.07 -7.03 6.30
CA LEU A 118 2.69 -6.50 5.10
C LEU A 118 4.10 -6.03 5.41
N ASN A 119 5.07 -6.52 4.65
CA ASN A 119 6.44 -6.03 4.65
C ASN A 119 6.69 -5.19 3.40
N VAL A 120 6.97 -3.90 3.59
CA VAL A 120 7.36 -2.97 2.53
C VAL A 120 8.87 -2.94 2.42
N VAL A 121 9.37 -3.24 1.22
CA VAL A 121 10.79 -3.19 0.87
C VAL A 121 11.03 -2.16 -0.24
N ALA A 122 12.28 -1.73 -0.43
CA ALA A 122 12.66 -0.90 -1.57
C ALA A 122 12.38 -1.64 -2.89
#